data_AF-A0A7R9YE46-F1
#
_entry.id   AF-A0A7R9YE46-F1
#
_cell.length_a   1.000
_cell.length_b   1.000
_cell.length_c   1.000
_cell.angle_alpha   90.00
_cell.angle_beta   90.00
_cell.angle_gamma   90.00
#
_symmetry.space_group_name_H-M   'P 1'
#
loop_
_entity.id
_entity.type
_entity.pdbx_description
1 polymer ?
#
loop_
_entity_poly.entity_id
_entity_poly.type
_entity_poly.pdbx_seq_one_letter_code
_entity_poly.pdbx_strand_id
1 'polypeptide(L)'
;DEEDTMATMRERALAKQLEVLETMTPEEYHRFESFRRSHFPPKLIKRIIEGLVHIPAGQPSPVSEDMRITVGALAKLFVGDITELARDVMRERGEDGPIHKAALREAYRRAERDGVLDTGAGRLKKRRLASGEVNLTLLRSQPNSLKTSVTKAMPPECDGPLYDLARESLNEQEADDDIDAMALQQ
;
A
#
# COMPACT_ATOMS: atom_id res chain seq x y z
N ASP A 1 -31.04 -5.14 -10.60
CA ASP A 1 -30.25 -3.93 -10.86
C ASP A 1 -28.89 -3.95 -10.17
N GLU A 2 -28.73 -4.47 -8.95
CA GLU A 2 -27.40 -4.61 -8.29
C GLU A 2 -26.43 -5.54 -9.05
N GLU A 3 -26.93 -6.65 -9.62
CA GLU A 3 -26.10 -7.59 -10.36
C GLU A 3 -25.50 -6.98 -11.64
N ASP A 4 -26.26 -6.15 -12.35
CA ASP A 4 -25.81 -5.41 -13.54
C ASP A 4 -24.80 -4.32 -13.17
N THR A 5 -24.96 -3.66 -12.02
CA THR A 5 -23.95 -2.68 -11.53
C THR A 5 -22.61 -3.35 -11.19
N MET A 6 -22.63 -4.54 -10.58
CA MET A 6 -21.39 -5.28 -10.27
C MET A 6 -20.73 -5.84 -11.53
N ALA A 7 -21.52 -6.26 -12.52
CA ALA A 7 -21.00 -6.72 -13.81
C ALA A 7 -20.29 -5.58 -14.56
N THR A 8 -20.90 -4.40 -14.64
CA THR A 8 -20.30 -3.21 -15.28
C THR A 8 -19.06 -2.72 -14.54
N MET A 9 -19.04 -2.75 -13.19
CA MET A 9 -17.82 -2.43 -12.43
C MET A 9 -16.68 -3.41 -12.70
N ARG A 10 -16.95 -4.71 -12.79
CA ARG A 10 -15.93 -5.72 -13.12
C ARG A 10 -15.39 -5.52 -14.53
N GLU A 11 -16.26 -5.24 -15.49
CA GLU A 11 -15.86 -4.97 -16.87
C GLU A 11 -14.94 -3.75 -16.96
N ARG A 12 -15.28 -2.66 -16.28
CA ARG A 12 -14.41 -1.48 -16.17
C ARG A 12 -13.07 -1.79 -15.50
N ALA A 13 -13.07 -2.57 -14.42
CA ALA A 13 -11.84 -2.96 -13.73
C ALA A 13 -10.92 -3.82 -14.63
N LEU A 14 -11.50 -4.75 -15.40
CA LEU A 14 -10.75 -5.56 -16.35
C LEU A 14 -10.21 -4.71 -17.51
N ALA A 15 -11.01 -3.78 -18.04
CA ALA A 15 -10.58 -2.88 -19.10
C ALA A 15 -9.40 -2.01 -18.65
N LYS A 16 -9.48 -1.39 -17.46
CA LYS A 16 -8.39 -0.62 -16.87
C LYS A 16 -7.13 -1.49 -16.66
N GLN A 17 -7.29 -2.72 -16.21
CA GLN A 17 -6.15 -3.64 -16.04
C GLN A 17 -5.48 -3.96 -17.38
N LEU A 18 -6.24 -4.19 -18.45
CA LEU A 18 -5.68 -4.51 -19.76
C LEU A 18 -4.93 -3.32 -20.35
N GLU A 19 -5.49 -2.10 -20.24
CA GLU A 19 -4.84 -0.87 -20.69
C GLU A 19 -3.47 -0.65 -20.04
N VAL A 20 -3.37 -0.91 -18.73
CA VAL A 20 -2.09 -0.85 -18.00
C VAL A 20 -1.09 -1.88 -18.54
N LEU A 21 -1.53 -3.09 -18.86
CA LEU A 21 -0.65 -4.14 -19.37
C LEU A 21 -0.15 -3.86 -20.79
N GLU A 22 -0.95 -3.17 -21.60
CA GLU A 22 -0.59 -2.80 -22.98
C GLU A 22 0.45 -1.68 -23.03
N THR A 23 0.51 -0.82 -22.01
CA THR A 23 1.42 0.33 -21.94
C THR A 23 2.77 0.01 -21.28
N MET A 24 2.92 -1.16 -20.66
CA MET A 24 4.15 -1.59 -19.99
C MET A 24 5.25 -2.01 -20.97
N THR A 25 6.49 -1.67 -20.63
CA THR A 25 7.67 -2.24 -21.30
C THR A 25 7.81 -3.74 -21.01
N PRO A 26 8.54 -4.51 -21.84
CA PRO A 26 8.73 -5.95 -21.63
C PRO A 26 9.33 -6.30 -20.26
N GLU A 27 10.29 -5.48 -19.80
CA GLU A 27 10.95 -5.64 -18.52
C GLU A 27 10.02 -5.35 -17.34
N GLU A 28 9.15 -4.35 -17.45
CA GLU A 28 8.11 -4.03 -16.46
C GLU A 28 7.06 -5.13 -16.39
N TYR A 29 6.59 -5.60 -17.54
CA TYR A 29 5.64 -6.71 -17.63
C TYR A 29 6.21 -7.96 -16.95
N HIS A 30 7.48 -8.29 -17.19
CA HIS A 30 8.11 -9.45 -16.56
C HIS A 30 8.19 -9.33 -15.03
N ARG A 31 8.50 -8.13 -14.50
CA ARG A 31 8.49 -7.86 -13.05
C ARG A 31 7.07 -7.96 -12.47
N PHE A 32 6.10 -7.37 -13.15
CA PHE A 32 4.69 -7.42 -12.76
C PHE A 32 4.17 -8.87 -12.73
N GLU A 33 4.46 -9.65 -13.77
CA GLU A 33 4.03 -11.04 -13.91
C GLU A 33 4.62 -11.90 -12.79
N SER A 34 5.91 -11.74 -12.53
CA SER A 34 6.61 -12.38 -11.40
C SER A 34 5.95 -12.04 -10.06
N PHE A 35 5.66 -10.75 -9.80
CA PHE A 35 4.96 -10.32 -8.59
C PHE A 35 3.54 -10.89 -8.52
N ARG A 36 2.78 -10.86 -9.61
CA ARG A 36 1.39 -11.34 -9.67
C ARG A 36 1.30 -12.83 -9.34
N ARG A 37 2.21 -13.66 -9.89
CA ARG A 37 2.25 -15.11 -9.62
C ARG A 37 2.88 -15.47 -8.28
N SER A 38 3.64 -14.56 -7.66
CA SER A 38 4.25 -14.81 -6.35
C SER A 38 3.20 -15.02 -5.25
N HIS A 39 3.44 -16.00 -4.40
CA HIS A 39 2.60 -16.32 -3.25
C HIS A 39 3.42 -17.01 -2.17
N PHE A 40 2.99 -16.89 -0.91
CA PHE A 40 3.63 -17.61 0.19
C PHE A 40 3.12 -19.06 0.23
N PRO A 41 3.99 -20.05 0.49
CA PRO A 41 3.56 -21.44 0.60
C PRO A 41 2.54 -21.60 1.75
N PRO A 42 1.35 -22.18 1.50
CA PRO A 42 0.28 -22.24 2.51
C PRO A 42 0.69 -23.06 3.75
N LYS A 43 1.53 -24.08 3.57
CA LYS A 43 2.10 -24.87 4.68
C LYS A 43 3.00 -24.03 5.59
N LEU A 44 3.76 -23.09 5.02
CA LEU A 44 4.63 -22.20 5.79
C LEU A 44 3.80 -21.22 6.61
N ILE A 45 2.79 -20.59 6.00
CA ILE A 45 1.88 -19.67 6.68
C ILE A 45 1.16 -20.38 7.83
N LYS A 46 0.63 -21.58 7.59
CA LYS A 46 0.00 -22.39 8.63
C LYS A 46 0.92 -22.57 9.85
N ARG A 47 2.17 -22.99 9.61
CA ARG A 47 3.16 -23.19 10.69
C ARG A 47 3.46 -21.90 11.46
N ILE A 48 3.54 -20.76 10.77
CA ILE A 48 3.77 -19.46 11.40
C ILE A 48 2.57 -19.09 12.30
N ILE A 49 1.34 -19.21 11.79
CA ILE A 49 0.13 -18.91 12.55
C ILE A 49 0.02 -19.81 13.79
N GLU A 50 0.23 -21.12 13.63
CA GLU A 50 0.22 -22.08 14.74
C GLU A 50 1.27 -21.75 15.82
N GLY A 51 2.46 -21.33 15.38
CA GLY A 51 3.53 -20.89 16.28
C GLY A 51 3.19 -19.62 17.05
N LEU A 52 2.52 -18.64 16.41
CA LEU A 52 2.10 -17.39 17.06
C LEU A 52 0.96 -17.60 18.07
N VAL A 53 0.01 -18.48 17.76
CA VAL A 53 -1.16 -18.77 18.59
C VAL A 53 -0.86 -19.84 19.65
N HIS A 54 0.40 -20.31 19.74
CA HIS A 54 0.86 -21.33 20.71
C HIS A 54 0.04 -22.62 20.68
N ILE A 55 -0.29 -23.09 19.48
CA ILE A 55 -1.11 -24.28 19.29
C ILE A 55 -0.23 -25.53 19.51
N PRO A 56 -0.56 -26.43 20.46
CA PRO A 56 0.27 -27.59 20.74
C PRO A 56 0.39 -28.54 19.53
N ALA A 57 1.59 -29.06 19.30
CA ALA A 57 1.84 -30.05 18.26
C ALA A 57 1.01 -31.32 18.54
N GLY A 58 0.27 -31.79 17.53
CA GLY A 58 -0.57 -32.99 17.61
C GLY A 58 -2.06 -32.74 17.85
N GLN A 59 -2.48 -31.49 18.06
CA GLN A 59 -3.89 -31.10 18.05
C GLN A 59 -4.38 -30.79 16.62
N PRO A 60 -5.68 -30.96 16.32
CA PRO A 60 -6.24 -30.51 15.06
C PRO A 60 -6.05 -28.99 14.93
N SER A 61 -5.40 -28.59 13.84
CA SER A 61 -5.13 -27.19 13.52
C SER A 61 -6.44 -26.40 13.35
N PRO A 62 -6.71 -25.36 14.17
CA PRO A 62 -7.85 -24.47 13.96
C PRO A 62 -7.63 -23.47 12.82
N VAL A 63 -6.45 -23.46 12.17
CA VAL A 63 -6.14 -22.57 11.05
C VAL A 63 -6.92 -22.98 9.80
N SER A 64 -7.92 -22.17 9.44
CA SER A 64 -8.71 -22.32 8.21
C SER A 64 -7.90 -21.91 6.97
N GLU A 65 -8.36 -22.31 5.78
CA GLU A 65 -7.73 -21.88 4.52
C GLU A 65 -7.85 -20.36 4.33
N ASP A 66 -9.03 -19.78 4.58
CA ASP A 66 -9.27 -18.34 4.45
C ASP A 66 -8.33 -17.52 5.33
N MET A 67 -8.00 -18.02 6.52
CA MET A 67 -7.02 -17.39 7.40
C MET A 67 -5.61 -17.40 6.77
N ARG A 68 -5.21 -18.50 6.12
CA ARG A 68 -3.91 -18.58 5.43
C ARG A 68 -3.86 -17.62 4.25
N ILE A 69 -4.94 -17.56 3.46
CA ILE A 69 -5.06 -16.65 2.32
C ILE A 69 -4.95 -15.20 2.79
N THR A 70 -5.70 -14.84 3.83
CA THR A 70 -5.72 -13.48 4.39
C THR A 70 -4.34 -13.08 4.92
N VAL A 71 -3.70 -13.93 5.71
CA VAL A 71 -2.36 -13.64 6.26
C VAL A 71 -1.32 -13.54 5.14
N GLY A 72 -1.42 -14.39 4.10
CA GLY A 72 -0.55 -14.31 2.93
C GLY A 72 -0.73 -13.02 2.14
N ALA A 73 -1.97 -12.56 1.97
CA ALA A 73 -2.26 -11.29 1.31
C ALA A 73 -1.70 -10.10 2.12
N LEU A 74 -1.94 -10.07 3.44
CA LEU A 74 -1.40 -9.02 4.32
C LEU A 74 0.13 -8.98 4.31
N ALA A 75 0.78 -10.15 4.37
CA ALA A 75 2.22 -10.23 4.28
C ALA A 75 2.74 -9.73 2.91
N LYS A 76 1.99 -9.96 1.83
CA LYS A 76 2.37 -9.50 0.48
C LYS A 76 2.25 -7.99 0.34
N LEU A 77 1.19 -7.39 0.91
CA LEU A 77 1.03 -5.94 1.00
C LEU A 77 2.18 -5.31 1.77
N PHE A 78 2.48 -5.84 2.97
CA PHE A 78 3.59 -5.35 3.79
C PHE A 78 4.94 -5.38 3.05
N VAL A 79 5.24 -6.49 2.33
CA VAL A 79 6.48 -6.57 1.54
C VAL A 79 6.47 -5.52 0.42
N GLY A 80 5.34 -5.31 -0.25
CA GLY A 80 5.14 -4.28 -1.26
C GLY A 80 5.52 -2.89 -0.74
N ASP A 81 4.85 -2.45 0.33
CA ASP A 81 5.04 -1.13 0.94
C ASP A 81 6.50 -0.87 1.33
N ILE A 82 7.15 -1.87 1.96
CA ILE A 82 8.55 -1.76 2.35
C ILE A 82 9.48 -1.69 1.13
N THR A 83 9.21 -2.47 0.09
CA THR A 83 10.04 -2.46 -1.12
C THR A 83 9.90 -1.18 -1.94
N GLU A 84 8.70 -0.61 -2.01
CA GLU A 84 8.44 0.69 -2.64
C GLU A 84 9.18 1.80 -1.90
N LEU A 85 9.01 1.88 -0.58
CA LEU A 85 9.69 2.87 0.22
C LEU A 85 11.22 2.71 0.20
N ALA A 86 11.73 1.49 0.07
CA ALA A 86 13.16 1.25 -0.11
C ALA A 86 13.65 1.77 -1.47
N ARG A 87 12.83 1.67 -2.52
CA ARG A 87 13.13 2.28 -3.83
C ARG A 87 13.14 3.81 -3.75
N ASP A 88 12.22 4.40 -3.00
CA ASP A 88 12.21 5.85 -2.78
C ASP A 88 13.46 6.32 -2.03
N VAL A 89 13.88 5.59 -0.98
CA VAL A 89 15.12 5.88 -0.25
C VAL A 89 16.35 5.83 -1.17
N MET A 90 16.42 4.85 -2.08
CA MET A 90 17.51 4.77 -3.06
C MET A 90 17.47 5.94 -4.04
N ARG A 91 16.27 6.26 -4.55
CA ARG A 91 16.08 7.37 -5.51
C ARG A 91 16.48 8.72 -4.90
N GLU A 92 16.09 8.99 -3.65
CA GLU A 92 16.49 10.19 -2.91
C GLU A 92 18.01 10.33 -2.76
N ARG A 93 18.73 9.20 -2.74
CA ARG A 93 20.19 9.15 -2.62
C ARG A 93 20.91 9.14 -3.97
N GLY A 94 20.16 9.09 -5.07
CA GLY A 94 20.71 8.90 -6.41
C GLY A 94 21.35 7.52 -6.61
N GLU A 95 20.92 6.52 -5.83
CA GLU A 95 21.38 5.13 -5.95
C GLU A 95 20.45 4.35 -6.89
N ASP A 96 21.03 3.55 -7.78
CA ASP A 96 20.30 2.66 -8.69
C ASP A 96 20.84 1.21 -8.62
N GLY A 97 20.06 0.26 -9.13
CA GLY A 97 20.39 -1.16 -9.16
C GLY A 97 19.61 -2.01 -8.13
N PRO A 98 20.15 -3.16 -7.67
CA PRO A 98 19.49 -4.01 -6.69
C PRO A 98 19.30 -3.32 -5.32
N ILE A 99 18.18 -3.57 -4.66
CA ILE A 99 17.90 -2.98 -3.34
C ILE A 99 18.93 -3.46 -2.31
N HIS A 100 19.65 -2.52 -1.72
CA HIS A 100 20.66 -2.80 -0.69
C HIS A 100 20.03 -2.85 0.72
N LYS A 101 20.68 -3.60 1.62
CA LYS A 101 20.19 -3.80 3.00
C LYS A 101 20.01 -2.50 3.79
N ALA A 102 20.75 -1.44 3.47
CA ALA A 102 20.64 -0.17 4.17
C ALA A 102 19.36 0.60 3.78
N ALA A 103 18.95 0.55 2.50
CA ALA A 103 17.67 1.11 2.07
C ALA A 103 16.48 0.40 2.72
N LEU A 104 16.49 -0.94 2.80
CA LEU A 104 15.41 -1.69 3.46
C LEU A 104 15.26 -1.34 4.95
N ARG A 105 16.38 -1.20 5.67
CA ARG A 105 16.34 -0.79 7.08
C ARG A 105 15.83 0.63 7.26
N GLU A 106 16.24 1.54 6.38
CA GLU A 106 15.78 2.92 6.40
C GLU A 106 14.29 3.04 6.02
N ALA A 107 13.84 2.28 5.03
CA ALA A 107 12.44 2.19 4.65
C ALA A 107 11.58 1.72 5.81
N TYR A 108 11.98 0.62 6.48
CA TYR A 108 11.27 0.13 7.66
C TYR A 108 11.19 1.18 8.77
N ARG A 109 12.30 1.89 9.05
CA ARG A 109 12.33 2.97 10.05
C ARG A 109 11.38 4.12 9.71
N ARG A 110 11.28 4.50 8.43
CA ARG A 110 10.34 5.53 7.96
C ARG A 110 8.89 5.06 8.06
N ALA A 111 8.62 3.82 7.66
CA ALA A 111 7.28 3.24 7.73
C ALA A 111 6.76 3.11 9.16
N GLU A 112 7.63 2.79 10.15
CA GLU A 112 7.27 2.84 11.57
C GLU A 112 6.98 4.27 12.06
N ARG A 113 7.80 5.24 11.66
CA ARG A 113 7.62 6.66 12.05
C ARG A 113 6.32 7.25 11.50
N ASP A 114 6.00 6.93 10.25
CA ASP A 114 4.87 7.52 9.53
C ASP A 114 3.55 6.80 9.85
N GLY A 115 3.60 5.76 10.69
CA GLY A 115 2.41 4.98 11.08
C GLY A 115 1.83 4.14 9.95
N VAL A 116 2.59 3.93 8.88
CA VAL A 116 2.18 3.09 7.74
C VAL A 116 2.16 1.61 8.16
N LEU A 117 3.09 1.21 9.03
CA LEU A 117 3.15 -0.15 9.59
C LEU A 117 2.21 -0.38 10.78
N ASP A 118 1.13 0.40 10.90
CA ASP A 118 0.19 0.28 12.01
C ASP A 118 -0.62 -1.03 11.93
N THR A 119 0.07 -2.10 12.30
CA THR A 119 -0.40 -3.44 12.59
C THR A 119 -1.30 -3.39 13.82
N GLY A 120 -2.50 -2.82 13.67
CA GLY A 120 -3.63 -2.98 14.59
C GLY A 120 -3.47 -2.47 16.04
N ALA A 121 -2.31 -1.94 16.45
CA ALA A 121 -2.05 -1.50 17.82
C ALA A 121 -2.00 0.03 18.01
N GLY A 122 -1.94 0.82 16.93
CA GLY A 122 -1.88 2.28 16.96
C GLY A 122 -3.22 3.01 16.76
N ARG A 123 -4.33 2.28 16.62
CA ARG A 123 -5.70 2.85 16.62
C ARG A 123 -6.16 3.42 17.98
N LEU A 124 -5.23 3.69 18.90
CA LEU A 124 -5.46 4.27 20.22
C LEU A 124 -4.47 5.39 20.60
N LYS A 125 -3.96 6.21 19.65
CA LYS A 125 -3.34 7.50 20.01
C LYS A 125 -3.68 8.66 19.07
N LYS A 126 -4.95 9.07 19.01
CA LYS A 126 -5.35 10.50 18.95
C LYS A 126 -6.84 10.76 19.24
N ARG A 127 -7.35 10.30 20.39
CA ARG A 127 -8.59 10.84 21.00
C ARG A 127 -8.41 11.26 22.46
N ARG A 128 -7.19 11.62 22.86
CA ARG A 128 -6.92 12.29 24.14
C ARG A 128 -5.84 13.36 23.99
N LEU A 129 -6.21 14.46 23.34
CA LEU A 129 -5.72 15.81 23.65
C LEU A 129 -6.97 16.71 23.73
N ALA A 130 -7.84 16.38 24.69
CA ALA A 130 -8.98 17.20 25.09
C ALA A 130 -8.92 17.38 26.60
N SER A 131 -7.86 18.04 27.07
CA SER A 131 -7.80 18.86 28.29
C SER A 131 -6.35 19.25 28.54
N GLY A 132 -6.08 20.56 28.55
CA GLY A 132 -4.97 21.14 29.29
C GLY A 132 -3.61 21.15 28.59
N GLU A 133 -3.42 22.18 27.77
CA GLU A 133 -2.19 22.97 27.65
C GLU A 133 -0.86 22.26 27.38
N VAL A 134 -0.40 22.40 26.13
CA VAL A 134 0.99 22.80 25.84
C VAL A 134 1.03 23.66 24.57
N ASN A 135 1.92 24.64 24.61
CA ASN A 135 1.87 25.94 23.95
C ASN A 135 1.81 25.92 22.40
N LEU A 136 0.81 26.61 21.85
CA LEU A 136 0.39 26.60 20.43
C LEU A 136 1.06 27.67 19.56
N THR A 137 2.36 27.97 19.73
CA THR A 137 3.00 29.09 18.99
C THR A 137 4.32 28.81 18.27
N LEU A 138 4.77 27.55 18.11
CA LEU A 138 6.05 27.27 17.44
C LEU A 138 6.02 26.42 16.17
N LEU A 139 4.86 26.13 15.57
CA LEU A 139 4.79 25.45 14.27
C LEU A 139 3.67 25.99 13.37
N ARG A 140 3.46 27.32 13.39
CA ARG A 140 2.70 28.01 12.34
C ARG A 140 3.66 28.66 11.36
N SER A 141 4.19 27.85 10.44
CA SER A 141 4.67 28.26 9.12
C SER A 141 5.35 27.07 8.47
N GLN A 142 4.57 26.15 7.89
CA GLN A 142 4.84 25.65 6.54
C GLN A 142 3.51 25.24 5.91
N PRO A 143 2.95 26.07 5.01
CA PRO A 143 1.92 25.60 4.10
C PRO A 143 2.56 24.63 3.11
N ASN A 144 1.92 23.48 2.88
CA ASN A 144 2.16 22.59 1.74
C ASN A 144 3.62 22.14 1.48
N SER A 145 4.05 21.03 2.10
CA SER A 145 5.30 20.36 1.70
C SER A 145 5.14 18.85 1.46
N LEU A 146 4.02 18.43 0.88
CA LEU A 146 3.90 17.12 0.19
C LEU A 146 3.53 17.27 -1.30
N LYS A 147 3.21 18.48 -1.77
CA LYS A 147 2.93 18.75 -3.18
C LYS A 147 4.14 19.27 -3.99
N THR A 148 5.27 19.55 -3.34
CA THR A 148 6.44 20.20 -3.97
C THR A 148 7.73 19.38 -3.97
N SER A 149 7.76 18.19 -3.35
CA SER A 149 8.92 17.29 -3.42
C SER A 149 8.81 16.23 -4.52
N VAL A 150 7.59 15.94 -5.01
CA VAL A 150 7.35 14.92 -6.05
C VAL A 150 7.65 15.46 -7.47
N THR A 151 7.55 16.77 -7.69
CA THR A 151 7.61 17.35 -9.06
C THR A 151 8.98 17.85 -9.50
N LYS A 152 10.09 17.59 -8.78
CA LYS A 152 11.39 18.22 -9.12
C LYS A 152 12.61 17.31 -9.35
N ALA A 153 12.51 15.99 -9.21
CA ALA A 153 13.64 15.13 -9.59
C ALA A 153 13.21 13.68 -9.82
N MET A 154 12.49 13.41 -10.90
CA MET A 154 12.16 12.06 -11.34
C MET A 154 12.85 11.83 -12.69
N PRO A 155 13.81 10.89 -12.80
CA PRO A 155 14.26 10.43 -14.12
C PRO A 155 13.14 9.63 -14.80
N PRO A 156 12.99 9.73 -16.14
CA PRO A 156 11.85 9.23 -16.91
C PRO A 156 11.72 7.69 -16.98
N GLU A 157 12.55 6.96 -16.25
CA GLU A 157 12.63 5.48 -16.30
C GLU A 157 11.78 4.80 -15.21
N CYS A 158 11.07 5.58 -14.38
CA CYS A 158 10.22 5.07 -13.29
C CYS A 158 8.74 5.47 -13.40
N ASP A 159 8.36 6.20 -14.45
CA ASP A 159 6.97 6.52 -14.77
C ASP A 159 6.32 5.28 -15.40
N GLY A 160 6.02 4.30 -14.55
CA GLY A 160 5.25 3.13 -14.95
C GLY A 160 3.76 3.50 -15.02
N PRO A 161 3.02 3.09 -16.07
CA PRO A 161 1.62 3.44 -16.26
C PRO A 161 0.71 3.04 -15.08
N LEU A 162 1.12 2.05 -14.29
CA LEU A 162 0.42 1.60 -13.09
C LEU A 162 0.44 2.65 -11.95
N TYR A 163 1.51 3.44 -11.80
CA TYR A 163 1.64 4.44 -10.74
C TYR A 163 0.85 5.71 -11.07
N ASP A 164 0.88 6.13 -12.34
CA ASP A 164 0.14 7.29 -12.83
C ASP A 164 -1.37 7.05 -12.83
N LEU A 165 -1.83 5.86 -13.24
CA LEU A 165 -3.25 5.49 -13.17
C LEU A 165 -3.74 5.24 -11.73
N ALA A 166 -2.90 4.73 -10.82
CA ALA A 166 -3.26 4.65 -9.41
C ALA A 166 -3.40 6.05 -8.78
N ARG A 167 -2.55 6.99 -9.20
CA ARG A 167 -2.60 8.40 -8.79
C ARG A 167 -3.81 9.14 -9.40
N GLU A 168 -4.16 8.86 -10.65
CA GLU A 168 -5.39 9.36 -11.29
C GLU A 168 -6.64 8.76 -10.67
N SER A 169 -6.66 7.45 -10.38
CA SER A 169 -7.80 6.78 -9.73
C SER A 169 -8.09 7.33 -8.32
N LEU A 170 -7.04 7.73 -7.56
CA LEU A 170 -7.21 8.40 -6.27
C LEU A 170 -7.77 9.83 -6.41
N ASN A 171 -7.41 10.54 -7.47
CA ASN A 171 -7.99 11.86 -7.77
C ASN A 171 -9.42 11.74 -8.34
N GLU A 172 -9.73 10.69 -9.09
CA GLU A 172 -11.07 10.41 -9.62
C GLU A 172 -12.04 9.97 -8.50
N GLN A 173 -11.58 9.16 -7.53
CA GLN A 173 -12.40 8.79 -6.37
C GLN A 173 -12.69 9.98 -5.45
N GLU A 174 -11.75 10.90 -5.24
CA GLU A 174 -12.02 12.14 -4.49
C GLU A 174 -13.05 13.04 -5.22
N ALA A 175 -13.06 13.03 -6.57
CA ALA A 175 -14.01 13.82 -7.36
C ALA A 175 -15.43 13.22 -7.37
N ASP A 176 -15.55 11.89 -7.41
CA ASP A 176 -16.84 11.19 -7.37
C ASP A 176 -17.49 11.27 -5.98
N ASP A 177 -16.69 11.17 -4.90
CA ASP A 177 -17.17 11.34 -3.52
C ASP A 177 -17.67 12.79 -3.26
N ASP A 178 -17.05 13.80 -3.89
CA ASP A 178 -17.49 15.20 -3.83
C ASP A 178 -18.80 15.43 -4.61
N ILE A 179 -19.01 14.74 -5.73
CA ILE A 179 -20.25 14.81 -6.53
C ILE A 179 -21.43 14.17 -5.76
N ASP A 180 -21.22 13.01 -5.12
CA ASP A 180 -22.24 12.35 -4.30
C ASP A 180 -22.54 13.12 -3.00
N ALA A 181 -21.55 13.79 -2.41
CA ALA A 181 -21.76 14.68 -1.26
C ALA A 181 -22.57 15.95 -1.63
N MET A 182 -22.44 16.45 -2.87
CA MET A 182 -23.26 17.58 -3.37
C MET A 182 -24.70 17.17 -3.69
N ALA A 183 -24.94 15.93 -4.13
CA ALA A 183 -26.28 15.42 -4.42
C ALA A 183 -27.15 15.19 -3.17
N LEU A 184 -26.53 15.07 -1.99
CA LEU A 184 -27.21 14.88 -0.70
C LEU A 184 -27.60 16.20 0.02
N GLN A 185 -27.28 17.36 -0.56
CA GLN A 185 -27.67 18.68 -0.05
C GLN A 185 -28.82 19.34 -0.83
N GLN A 186 -29.47 18.63 -1.75
CA GLN A 186 -30.72 19.06 -2.43
C GLN A 186 -31.88 18.12 -2.09
#